data_AF-A0A4R0E861-F1
#
_entry.id   AF-A0A4R0E861-F1
#
_cell.length_a   1.000
_cell.length_b   1.000
_cell.length_c   1.000
_cell.angle_alpha   90.00
_cell.angle_beta   90.00
_cell.angle_gamma   90.00
#
_symmetry.space_group_name_H-M   'P 1'
#
loop_
_entity.id
_entity.type
_entity.pdbx_description
1 polymer ?
#
loop_
_entity_poly.entity_id
_entity_poly.type
_entity_poly.pdbx_seq_one_letter_code
_entity_poly.pdbx_strand_id
1 'polypeptide(L)'
;MNAQTKPELFAPCFPIFWLKDESIEVDAGMVRFTLMYGCVEFDCEMLANELSDWACVELQFDPEGGRDVPYTKLKIDNKTLALVTRSDLKETPAGLNFILTEYQVGDLNAQLEAKAVEKFELKQGA
;
A
#
# COMPACT_ATOMS: atom_id res chain seq x y z
N MET A 1 37.94 -6.22 24.91
CA MET A 1 37.25 -6.05 23.61
C MET A 1 35.78 -5.86 23.93
N ASN A 2 35.28 -4.63 23.93
CA ASN A 2 33.86 -4.36 24.17
C ASN A 2 33.17 -4.23 22.81
N ALA A 3 32.62 -5.34 22.31
CA ALA A 3 31.67 -5.30 21.22
C ALA A 3 30.34 -4.79 21.79
N GLN A 4 30.19 -3.47 21.88
CA GLN A 4 28.89 -2.86 22.12
C GLN A 4 28.12 -2.97 20.82
N THR A 5 27.43 -4.10 20.61
CA THR A 5 26.52 -4.28 19.49
C THR A 5 25.51 -3.16 19.55
N LYS A 6 25.48 -2.31 18.51
CA LYS A 6 24.47 -1.26 18.35
C LYS A 6 23.10 -1.94 18.48
N PRO A 7 22.19 -1.48 19.35
CA PRO A 7 20.85 -2.03 19.39
C PRO A 7 20.22 -1.81 18.01
N GLU A 8 19.77 -2.89 17.38
CA GLU A 8 18.94 -2.79 16.19
C GLU A 8 17.66 -2.07 16.62
N LEU A 9 17.48 -0.85 16.11
CA LEU A 9 16.31 -0.03 16.41
C LEU A 9 15.14 -0.66 15.64
N PHE A 10 14.39 -1.54 16.30
CA PHE A 10 13.14 -2.03 15.75
C PHE A 10 12.16 -0.86 15.66
N ALA A 11 11.71 -0.52 14.46
CA ALA A 11 10.62 0.41 14.30
C ALA A 11 9.35 -0.19 14.93
N PRO A 12 8.49 0.63 15.56
CA PRO A 12 7.24 0.15 16.13
C PRO A 12 6.35 -0.48 15.06
N CYS A 13 5.41 -1.33 15.48
CA CYS A 13 4.34 -1.85 14.64
C CYS A 13 3.01 -1.78 15.41
N PHE A 14 1.90 -1.72 14.67
CA PHE A 14 0.57 -1.54 15.26
C PHE A 14 -0.36 -2.69 14.85
N PRO A 15 -0.15 -3.91 15.38
CA PRO A 15 -0.85 -5.12 14.93
C PRO A 15 -2.35 -5.14 15.24
N ILE A 16 -2.80 -4.32 16.19
CA ILE A 16 -4.20 -4.24 16.58
C ILE A 16 -5.03 -3.37 15.62
N PHE A 17 -4.38 -2.51 14.82
CA PHE A 17 -5.05 -1.66 13.86
C PHE A 17 -5.19 -2.37 12.52
N TRP A 18 -6.27 -2.10 11.80
CA TRP A 18 -6.51 -2.60 10.44
C TRP A 18 -6.69 -1.43 9.47
N LEU A 19 -6.60 -1.71 8.17
CA LEU A 19 -6.85 -0.70 7.16
C LEU A 19 -8.32 -0.32 7.17
N LYS A 20 -8.58 0.98 7.12
CA LYS A 20 -9.92 1.49 6.90
C LYS A 20 -10.30 1.25 5.44
N ASP A 21 -11.48 0.68 5.21
CA ASP A 21 -11.99 0.43 3.87
C ASP A 21 -12.01 1.73 3.03
N GLU A 22 -11.63 1.61 1.76
CA GLU A 22 -11.67 2.68 0.76
C GLU A 22 -10.83 3.93 1.06
N SER A 23 -9.99 3.92 2.11
CA SER A 23 -9.18 5.09 2.49
C SER A 23 -7.89 5.27 1.66
N ILE A 24 -7.67 4.41 0.66
CA ILE A 24 -6.39 4.37 -0.05
C ILE A 24 -6.38 5.39 -1.19
N GLU A 25 -5.41 6.29 -1.12
CA GLU A 25 -5.08 7.25 -2.16
C GLU A 25 -3.66 7.01 -2.67
N VAL A 26 -3.47 7.17 -3.97
CA VAL A 26 -2.19 6.94 -4.63
C VAL A 26 -1.81 8.17 -5.44
N ASP A 27 -0.64 8.72 -5.16
CA ASP A 27 -0.08 9.87 -5.87
C ASP A 27 1.43 9.70 -6.08
N ALA A 28 1.89 9.69 -7.32
CA ALA A 28 3.31 9.59 -7.70
C ALA A 28 4.12 8.50 -6.93
N GLY A 29 3.53 7.32 -6.71
CA GLY A 29 4.16 6.22 -5.98
C GLY A 29 4.08 6.31 -4.44
N MET A 30 3.54 7.41 -3.91
CA MET A 30 3.15 7.53 -2.51
C MET A 30 1.77 6.92 -2.30
N VAL A 31 1.66 6.00 -1.36
CA VAL A 31 0.40 5.38 -0.93
C VAL A 31 0.00 6.00 0.40
N ARG A 32 -1.16 6.66 0.42
CA ARG A 32 -1.78 7.19 1.64
C ARG A 32 -2.92 6.28 2.06
N PHE A 33 -3.01 5.99 3.34
CA PHE A 33 -3.99 5.07 3.91
C PHE A 33 -4.26 5.43 5.36
N THR A 34 -5.40 4.98 5.89
CA THR A 34 -5.78 5.18 7.29
C THR A 34 -5.78 3.83 8.00
N LEU A 35 -5.14 3.78 9.17
CA LEU A 35 -5.24 2.65 10.09
C LEU A 35 -6.27 2.97 11.18
N MET A 36 -7.11 1.99 11.51
CA MET A 36 -8.18 2.16 12.49
C MET A 36 -8.28 1.02 13.50
N TYR A 37 -8.69 1.35 14.72
CA TYR A 37 -9.05 0.42 15.78
C TYR A 37 -10.20 1.01 16.62
N GLY A 38 -11.40 0.44 16.50
CA GLY A 38 -12.59 1.03 17.12
C GLY A 38 -12.86 2.43 16.58
N CYS A 39 -12.89 3.44 17.45
CA CYS A 39 -13.06 4.85 17.07
C CYS A 39 -11.74 5.61 16.86
N VAL A 40 -10.61 4.92 16.97
CA VAL A 40 -9.28 5.52 16.82
C VAL A 40 -8.81 5.34 15.39
N GLU A 41 -8.38 6.43 14.76
CA GLU A 41 -7.83 6.44 13.42
C GLU A 41 -6.55 7.27 13.37
N PHE A 42 -5.61 6.86 12.51
CA PHE A 42 -4.49 7.70 12.15
C PHE A 42 -4.15 7.51 10.66
N ASP A 43 -3.81 8.63 10.03
CA ASP A 43 -3.45 8.69 8.62
C ASP A 43 -1.96 8.43 8.47
N CYS A 44 -1.65 7.67 7.43
CA CYS A 44 -0.32 7.15 7.15
C CYS A 44 0.04 7.39 5.69
N GLU A 45 1.33 7.47 5.41
CA GLU A 45 1.84 7.41 4.06
C GLU A 45 3.09 6.52 3.97
N MET A 46 3.27 5.88 2.83
CA MET A 46 4.48 5.12 2.53
C MET A 46 4.77 5.07 1.04
N LEU A 47 6.04 4.89 0.70
CA LEU A 47 6.45 4.67 -0.68
C LEU A 47 6.13 3.23 -1.11
N ALA A 48 5.57 3.09 -2.29
CA ALA A 48 5.39 1.81 -2.96
C ALA A 48 6.37 1.64 -4.12
N ASN A 49 6.64 0.39 -4.45
CA ASN A 49 7.39 0.02 -5.63
C ASN A 49 6.45 -0.08 -6.82
N GLU A 50 6.81 0.57 -7.94
CA GLU A 50 6.14 0.38 -9.21
C GLU A 50 6.58 -0.95 -9.84
N LEU A 51 5.60 -1.75 -10.24
CA LEU A 51 5.78 -3.01 -10.94
C LEU A 51 5.01 -2.97 -12.25
N SER A 52 5.59 -3.54 -13.30
CA SER A 52 4.87 -3.81 -14.55
C SER A 52 4.22 -5.18 -14.48
N ASP A 53 2.95 -5.24 -14.83
CA ASP A 53 2.20 -6.49 -14.99
C ASP A 53 1.47 -6.49 -16.34
N TRP A 54 0.88 -7.62 -16.73
CA TRP A 54 0.24 -7.80 -18.03
C TRP A 54 -1.19 -8.28 -17.86
N ALA A 55 -2.11 -7.64 -18.59
CA ALA A 55 -3.50 -8.07 -18.67
C ALA A 55 -3.87 -8.37 -20.13
N CYS A 56 -4.50 -9.53 -20.35
CA CYS A 56 -5.03 -9.89 -21.66
C CYS A 56 -6.32 -9.10 -21.91
N VAL A 57 -6.37 -8.40 -23.04
CA VAL A 57 -7.55 -7.65 -23.48
C VAL A 57 -8.10 -8.31 -24.72
N GLU A 58 -9.26 -8.95 -24.56
CA GLU A 58 -9.99 -9.57 -25.66
C GLU A 58 -10.70 -8.51 -26.50
N LEU A 59 -10.67 -8.65 -27.82
CA LEU A 59 -11.45 -7.80 -28.72
C LEU A 59 -12.85 -8.39 -28.85
N GLN A 60 -13.90 -7.60 -28.55
CA GLN A 60 -15.30 -8.05 -28.56
C GLN A 60 -15.74 -8.72 -29.88
N PHE A 61 -15.09 -8.39 -31.00
CA PHE A 61 -15.41 -8.93 -32.32
C PHE A 61 -14.30 -9.80 -32.93
N ASP A 62 -13.21 -10.06 -32.18
CA ASP A 62 -12.10 -10.90 -32.61
C ASP A 62 -11.45 -11.60 -31.40
N PRO A 63 -12.02 -12.72 -30.92
CA PRO A 63 -11.55 -13.42 -29.72
C PRO A 63 -10.13 -13.98 -29.89
N GLU A 64 -9.69 -14.25 -31.13
CA GLU A 64 -8.34 -14.74 -31.43
C GLU A 64 -7.31 -13.59 -31.49
N GLY A 65 -7.76 -12.34 -31.52
CA GLY A 65 -6.94 -11.13 -31.58
C GLY A 65 -6.65 -10.49 -30.22
N GLY A 66 -6.89 -11.21 -29.12
CA GLY A 66 -6.55 -10.74 -27.77
C GLY A 66 -5.10 -10.29 -27.68
N ARG A 67 -4.86 -9.15 -27.02
CA ARG A 67 -3.50 -8.61 -26.84
C ARG A 67 -3.17 -8.48 -25.37
N ASP A 68 -1.95 -8.86 -25.01
CA ASP A 68 -1.40 -8.56 -23.69
C ASP A 68 -1.03 -7.08 -23.64
N VAL A 69 -1.67 -6.34 -22.74
CA VAL A 69 -1.39 -4.93 -22.51
C VAL A 69 -0.68 -4.80 -21.17
N PRO A 70 0.52 -4.19 -21.14
CA PRO A 70 1.21 -3.95 -19.90
C PRO A 70 0.50 -2.84 -19.12
N TYR A 71 0.40 -3.01 -17.81
CA TYR A 71 -0.09 -1.99 -16.90
C TYR A 71 0.81 -1.88 -15.67
N THR A 72 0.79 -0.69 -15.05
CA THR A 72 1.56 -0.42 -13.85
C THR A 72 0.72 -0.73 -12.62
N LYS A 73 1.28 -1.50 -11.69
CA LYS A 73 0.73 -1.72 -10.36
C LYS A 73 1.71 -1.28 -9.28
N LEU A 74 1.18 -0.89 -8.13
CA LEU A 74 1.98 -0.55 -6.96
C LEU A 74 2.01 -1.72 -5.99
N LYS A 75 3.17 -1.94 -5.38
CA LYS A 75 3.35 -2.95 -4.34
C LYS A 75 4.20 -2.42 -3.20
N ILE A 76 3.73 -2.64 -1.99
CA ILE A 76 4.44 -2.32 -0.75
C ILE A 76 5.02 -3.58 -0.10
N ASP A 77 6.02 -3.37 0.75
CA ASP A 77 6.70 -4.41 1.52
C ASP A 77 6.73 -4.05 3.02
N ASN A 78 7.07 -5.03 3.86
CA ASN A 78 7.13 -4.88 5.32
C ASN A 78 8.49 -4.39 5.86
N LYS A 79 9.40 -3.97 4.99
CA LYS A 79 10.72 -3.42 5.36
C LYS A 79 10.77 -1.91 5.15
N THR A 80 9.93 -1.40 4.24
CA THR A 80 9.73 0.02 4.01
C THR A 80 8.91 0.62 5.15
N LEU A 81 9.41 1.73 5.72
CA LEU A 81 8.75 2.42 6.82
C LEU A 81 7.54 3.20 6.32
N ALA A 82 6.43 3.09 7.05
CA ALA A 82 5.29 3.98 6.93
C ALA A 82 5.43 5.14 7.91
N LEU A 83 4.93 6.31 7.54
CA LEU A 83 4.97 7.54 8.30
C LEU A 83 3.57 7.92 8.74
N VAL A 84 3.38 8.20 10.03
CA VAL A 84 2.13 8.79 10.54
C VAL A 84 2.08 10.26 10.13
N THR A 85 1.08 10.66 9.36
CA THR A 85 0.88 12.04 8.90
C THR A 85 -0.11 12.81 9.78
N ARG A 86 -1.13 12.11 10.31
CA ARG A 86 -2.13 12.66 11.24
C ARG A 86 -2.48 11.60 12.28
N SER A 87 -2.57 12.00 13.55
CA SER A 87 -3.08 11.12 14.60
C SER A 87 -3.69 11.93 15.73
N ASP A 88 -4.78 11.41 16.28
CA ASP A 88 -5.44 11.97 17.46
C ASP A 88 -4.89 11.37 18.77
N LEU A 89 -3.97 10.40 18.67
CA LEU A 89 -3.33 9.76 19.83
C LEU A 89 -1.99 10.40 20.15
N LYS A 90 -1.75 10.66 21.45
CA LYS A 90 -0.44 11.11 21.93
C LYS A 90 0.66 10.06 21.75
N GLU A 91 0.30 8.78 21.73
CA GLU A 91 1.22 7.64 21.65
C GLU A 91 1.67 7.35 20.21
N THR A 92 0.92 7.80 19.20
CA THR A 92 1.26 7.69 17.78
C THR A 92 1.32 9.07 17.12
N PRO A 93 2.21 9.98 17.57
CA PRO A 93 2.25 11.34 17.06
C PRO A 93 2.59 11.37 15.56
N ALA A 94 2.12 12.42 14.87
CA ALA A 94 2.57 12.70 13.52
C ALA A 94 4.11 12.80 13.46
N GLY A 95 4.71 12.24 12.40
CA GLY A 95 6.15 12.11 12.25
C GLY A 95 6.72 10.77 12.74
N LEU A 96 5.90 9.90 13.34
CA LEU A 96 6.34 8.57 13.77
C LEU A 96 6.50 7.63 12.56
N ASN A 97 7.67 7.00 12.45
CA ASN A 97 7.91 5.91 11.50
C ASN A 97 7.57 4.56 12.14
N PHE A 98 6.93 3.68 11.39
CA PHE A 98 6.53 2.35 11.85
C PHE A 98 6.58 1.33 10.70
N ILE A 99 6.53 0.05 11.04
CA ILE A 99 6.46 -1.06 10.10
C ILE A 99 5.04 -1.64 10.11
N LEU A 100 4.50 -1.90 8.91
CA LEU A 100 3.26 -2.63 8.74
C LEU A 100 3.45 -4.13 9.02
N THR A 101 2.45 -4.73 9.64
CA THR A 101 2.38 -6.19 9.78
C THR A 101 2.17 -6.86 8.42
N GLU A 102 2.50 -8.14 8.32
CA GLU A 102 2.27 -8.92 7.10
C GLU A 102 0.80 -8.92 6.67
N TYR A 103 -0.12 -8.95 7.64
CA TYR A 103 -1.55 -8.84 7.39
C TYR A 103 -1.92 -7.50 6.75
N GLN A 104 -1.46 -6.39 7.34
CA GLN A 104 -1.70 -5.04 6.80
C GLN A 104 -1.07 -4.87 5.42
N VAL A 105 0.12 -5.41 5.18
CA VAL A 105 0.77 -5.40 3.87
C VAL A 105 -0.02 -6.19 2.83
N GLY A 106 -0.55 -7.36 3.22
CA GLY A 106 -1.39 -8.18 2.35
C GLY A 106 -2.66 -7.47 1.93
N ASP A 107 -3.39 -6.90 2.89
CA ASP A 107 -4.64 -6.19 2.65
C ASP A 107 -4.42 -4.90 1.82
N LEU A 108 -3.40 -4.11 2.14
CA LEU A 108 -3.07 -2.89 1.37
C LEU A 108 -2.69 -3.24 -0.07
N ASN A 109 -1.90 -4.28 -0.29
CA ASN A 109 -1.54 -4.73 -1.63
C ASN A 109 -2.74 -5.25 -2.43
N ALA A 110 -3.69 -5.95 -1.80
CA ALA A 110 -4.90 -6.42 -2.47
C ALA A 110 -5.76 -5.23 -2.96
N GLN A 111 -5.90 -4.19 -2.12
CA GLN A 111 -6.63 -2.99 -2.49
C GLN A 111 -5.90 -2.16 -3.56
N LEU A 112 -4.56 -2.08 -3.52
CA LEU A 112 -3.75 -1.45 -4.58
C LEU A 112 -3.90 -2.17 -5.92
N GLU A 113 -3.94 -3.50 -5.92
CA GLU A 113 -4.15 -4.31 -7.12
C GLU A 113 -5.54 -4.07 -7.71
N ALA A 114 -6.59 -4.08 -6.88
CA ALA A 114 -7.96 -3.76 -7.32
C ALA A 114 -8.04 -2.37 -8.00
N LYS A 115 -7.43 -1.34 -7.40
CA LYS A 115 -7.36 0.00 -7.99
C LYS A 115 -6.55 0.05 -9.29
N ALA A 116 -5.48 -0.72 -9.39
CA ALA A 116 -4.68 -0.80 -10.62
C ALA A 116 -5.47 -1.43 -11.78
N VAL A 117 -6.22 -2.50 -11.49
CA VAL A 117 -7.11 -3.17 -12.46
C VAL A 117 -8.24 -2.25 -12.88
N GLU A 118 -8.95 -1.61 -11.94
CA GLU A 118 -10.03 -0.65 -12.26
C GLU A 118 -9.52 0.47 -13.16
N LYS A 119 -8.37 1.06 -12.84
CA LYS A 119 -7.74 2.12 -13.65
C LYS A 119 -7.31 1.62 -15.02
N PHE A 120 -6.90 0.35 -15.13
CA PHE A 120 -6.58 -0.27 -16.40
C PHE A 120 -7.84 -0.47 -17.27
N GLU A 121 -8.90 -1.08 -16.72
CA GLU A 121 -10.16 -1.32 -17.42
C GLU A 121 -10.80 -0.02 -17.91
N LEU A 122 -10.82 1.03 -17.09
CA LEU A 122 -11.30 2.35 -17.47
C LEU A 122 -10.55 2.94 -18.67
N LYS A 123 -9.24 2.66 -18.81
CA LYS A 123 -8.45 3.10 -19.97
C LYS A 123 -8.74 2.29 -21.22
N GLN A 124 -9.21 1.04 -21.09
CA GLN A 124 -9.56 0.19 -22.22
C GLN A 124 -10.98 0.45 -22.73
N GLY A 125 -11.88 0.92 -21.86
CA GLY A 125 -13.26 1.29 -22.20
C GLY A 125 -13.47 2.75 -22.64
N ALA A 126 -12.42 3.59 -22.61
CA ALA A 126 -12.42 4.99 -23.05
C ALA A 126 -11.84 5.14 -24.47
#